data_AF-A0A969ZK75-F1
#
_entry.id   AF-A0A969ZK75-F1
#
_cell.length_a   1.000
_cell.length_b   1.000
_cell.length_c   1.000
_cell.angle_alpha   90.00
_cell.angle_beta   90.00
_cell.angle_gamma   90.00
#
_symmetry.space_group_name_H-M   'P 1'
#
loop_
_entity.id
_entity.type
_entity.pdbx_description
1 polymer ?
#
loop_
_entity_poly.entity_id
_entity_poly.type
_entity_poly.pdbx_seq_one_letter_code
_entity_poly.pdbx_strand_id
1 'polypeptide(L)'
;MIKTKSLCHKSILVVLVAAMLILSACSIRDNAVNPGEWGYDCTVIYDALGGTINSREIRETYYMKNSYLFKPAGTTNMLIEPVKDGYVLAGWYTAKEDITDSSGKVIGYSFKPEDRWDFDEDRVQGDMTLFARWIPQGKVEYIDAETGEVLFSKNITENSPVQELSGAAQTLIAKKGYTFYGYFSDSSCTIPYEFSQYAYTPLIPSNEEIYARLYEEFPQFFKKVGYIEPDEQESNSESVNPDLYINKLGYEITTDNESDRMKIRQRKDELYDKAINDYINNTSDKRVYLKYIEGNYARITNPEELKTGGKYGFFGTDRNGNTVDGYIIGKDIDFDGISIEMAERFKGKIYGNGYSLKNITISVASRKLDNDKSKSAGLFLSLEGAYIEDLTFDNMNIKLNVNSGIPVTVGALAVEANRTQLKNVQFNGLTITTGKGDDGDAVYIISDLFAKGRNNSLENVTGANINITASEFAQINTMLEVEP
;
A
#
# COMPACT_ATOMS: atom_id res chain seq x y z
N MET A 1 -68.64 22.39 -30.69
CA MET A 1 -69.66 21.33 -30.75
C MET A 1 -68.95 19.98 -30.80
N ILE A 2 -69.41 19.11 -29.91
CA ILE A 2 -68.89 17.79 -29.57
C ILE A 2 -68.93 16.81 -30.76
N LYS A 3 -67.88 16.00 -30.93
CA LYS A 3 -68.02 14.53 -30.95
C LYS A 3 -66.68 13.80 -30.79
N THR A 4 -66.57 13.22 -29.61
CA THR A 4 -65.72 12.12 -29.12
C THR A 4 -65.86 10.83 -29.93
N LYS A 5 -64.77 10.07 -30.02
CA LYS A 5 -64.66 8.59 -29.90
C LYS A 5 -63.16 8.27 -29.87
N SER A 6 -62.57 7.95 -28.70
CA SER A 6 -62.40 6.60 -28.12
C SER A 6 -61.67 5.66 -29.10
N LEU A 7 -60.65 4.89 -28.75
CA LEU A 7 -60.34 4.22 -27.49
C LEU A 7 -58.97 3.56 -27.70
N CYS A 8 -58.11 3.56 -26.68
CA CYS A 8 -57.28 2.42 -26.26
C CYS A 8 -56.58 1.59 -27.35
N HIS A 9 -55.23 1.61 -27.40
CA HIS A 9 -54.44 0.41 -27.10
C HIS A 9 -52.93 0.72 -27.03
N LYS A 10 -52.39 0.41 -25.84
CA LYS A 10 -51.06 -0.14 -25.55
C LYS A 10 -49.84 0.66 -26.03
N SER A 11 -49.30 1.42 -25.09
CA SER A 11 -47.85 1.63 -24.94
C SER A 11 -47.15 0.27 -25.01
N ILE A 12 -46.57 -0.06 -26.17
CA ILE A 12 -45.59 -1.13 -26.30
C ILE A 12 -44.24 -0.43 -26.28
N LEU A 13 -43.69 -0.36 -25.07
CA LEU A 13 -42.28 -0.15 -24.82
C LEU A 13 -41.56 -1.31 -25.52
N VAL A 14 -40.97 -1.08 -26.69
CA VAL A 14 -40.16 -2.09 -27.39
C VAL A 14 -38.82 -2.16 -26.65
N VAL A 15 -38.81 -2.96 -25.59
CA VAL A 15 -37.59 -3.55 -25.06
C VAL A 15 -37.09 -4.52 -26.12
N LEU A 16 -35.79 -4.46 -26.44
CA LEU A 16 -35.05 -5.54 -27.10
C LEU A 16 -35.06 -6.74 -26.16
N VAL A 17 -36.18 -7.49 -26.14
CA VAL A 17 -36.41 -8.61 -25.23
C VAL A 17 -35.77 -9.86 -25.81
N ALA A 18 -34.53 -10.15 -25.42
CA ALA A 18 -34.13 -11.52 -25.18
C ALA A 18 -34.72 -11.91 -23.80
N ALA A 19 -35.88 -12.55 -23.81
CA ALA A 19 -36.56 -13.01 -22.60
C ALA A 19 -35.77 -14.19 -22.01
N MET A 20 -34.95 -13.91 -21.01
CA MET A 20 -34.29 -14.94 -20.20
C MET A 20 -35.36 -15.66 -19.35
N LEU A 21 -35.88 -16.79 -19.83
CA LEU A 21 -36.85 -17.61 -19.08
C LEU A 21 -36.13 -18.40 -17.98
N ILE A 22 -36.19 -17.91 -16.74
CA ILE A 22 -35.67 -18.61 -15.56
C ILE A 22 -36.78 -19.52 -15.02
N LEU A 23 -36.77 -20.80 -15.37
CA LEU A 23 -37.70 -21.76 -14.80
C LEU A 23 -37.26 -22.12 -13.36
N SER A 24 -37.92 -21.51 -12.37
CA SER A 24 -37.89 -21.95 -10.98
C SER A 24 -39.03 -22.93 -10.78
N ALA A 25 -38.70 -24.18 -10.44
CA ALA A 25 -39.68 -25.25 -10.24
C ALA A 25 -40.59 -24.94 -9.05
N CYS A 26 -41.81 -24.46 -9.32
CA CYS A 26 -42.95 -24.56 -8.41
C CYS A 26 -44.14 -25.11 -9.20
N SER A 27 -44.67 -26.21 -8.67
CA SER A 27 -45.73 -27.05 -9.23
C SER A 27 -47.05 -26.31 -9.45
N ILE A 28 -47.41 -26.07 -10.72
CA ILE A 28 -48.80 -25.99 -11.18
C ILE A 28 -48.87 -26.73 -12.52
N ARG A 29 -49.81 -27.66 -12.65
CA ARG A 29 -50.10 -28.39 -13.89
C ARG A 29 -50.67 -27.43 -14.92
N ASP A 30 -49.84 -27.00 -15.86
CA ASP A 30 -50.19 -26.60 -17.22
C ASP A 30 -48.89 -26.71 -18.05
N ASN A 31 -49.01 -27.11 -19.32
CA ASN A 31 -47.91 -27.47 -20.23
C ASN A 31 -46.61 -26.73 -19.93
N ALA A 32 -45.53 -27.47 -19.64
CA ALA A 32 -44.21 -26.88 -19.45
C ALA A 32 -43.90 -26.01 -20.66
N VAL A 33 -43.78 -24.69 -20.45
CA VAL A 33 -43.44 -23.72 -21.49
C VAL A 33 -42.14 -24.20 -22.13
N ASN A 34 -42.19 -24.57 -23.41
CA ASN A 34 -41.02 -24.97 -24.17
C ASN A 34 -40.44 -23.71 -24.84
N PRO A 35 -39.28 -23.20 -24.39
CA PRO A 35 -38.69 -21.98 -24.94
C PRO A 35 -38.39 -22.05 -26.45
N GLY A 36 -38.17 -23.26 -26.99
CA GLY A 36 -37.96 -23.48 -28.41
C GLY A 36 -39.19 -23.12 -29.27
N GLU A 37 -40.41 -23.21 -28.72
CA GLU A 37 -41.60 -22.75 -29.45
C GLU A 37 -41.61 -21.22 -29.68
N TRP A 38 -40.76 -20.48 -28.96
CA TRP A 38 -40.59 -19.02 -29.07
C TRP A 38 -39.26 -18.63 -29.74
N GLY A 39 -38.57 -19.59 -30.37
CA GLY A 39 -37.30 -19.38 -31.09
C GLY A 39 -36.05 -19.40 -30.22
N TYR A 40 -36.17 -19.73 -28.93
CA TYR A 40 -35.04 -19.88 -28.01
C TYR A 40 -34.52 -21.33 -28.06
N ASP A 41 -33.95 -21.70 -29.20
CA ASP A 41 -33.58 -23.08 -29.51
C ASP A 41 -32.20 -23.49 -28.98
N CYS A 42 -31.41 -22.55 -28.45
CA CYS A 42 -30.06 -22.82 -27.96
C CYS A 42 -30.04 -22.85 -26.43
N THR A 43 -29.58 -23.97 -25.86
CA THR A 43 -29.37 -24.14 -24.43
C THR A 43 -27.96 -23.70 -24.06
N VAL A 44 -27.86 -22.74 -23.14
CA VAL A 44 -26.60 -22.19 -22.66
C VAL A 44 -26.47 -22.47 -21.16
N ILE A 45 -25.43 -23.23 -20.83
CA ILE A 45 -25.13 -23.65 -19.47
C ILE A 45 -24.00 -22.76 -18.93
N TYR A 46 -24.24 -22.07 -17.83
CA TYR A 46 -23.19 -21.41 -17.05
C TYR A 46 -22.80 -22.33 -15.89
N ASP A 47 -21.64 -22.95 -16.00
CA ASP A 47 -21.03 -23.78 -14.97
C ASP A 47 -20.06 -22.93 -14.14
N ALA A 48 -20.40 -22.69 -12.88
CA ALA A 48 -19.62 -21.90 -11.96
C ALA A 48 -18.41 -22.64 -11.38
N LEU A 49 -18.17 -23.92 -11.69
CA LEU A 49 -16.98 -24.69 -11.31
C LEU A 49 -16.57 -24.53 -9.83
N GLY A 50 -17.49 -24.91 -8.95
CA GLY A 50 -17.34 -24.83 -7.49
C GLY A 50 -17.60 -23.44 -6.90
N GLY A 51 -17.95 -22.45 -7.72
CA GLY A 51 -18.65 -21.23 -7.29
C GLY A 51 -20.17 -21.42 -7.37
N THR A 52 -20.92 -20.35 -7.12
CA THR A 52 -22.39 -20.36 -7.28
C THR A 52 -22.90 -19.10 -7.97
N ILE A 53 -23.90 -19.27 -8.82
CA ILE A 53 -24.71 -18.22 -9.43
C ILE A 53 -26.13 -18.36 -8.88
N ASN A 54 -26.64 -17.34 -8.18
CA ASN A 54 -27.95 -17.42 -7.52
C ASN A 54 -28.09 -18.68 -6.64
N SER A 55 -27.05 -19.01 -5.87
CA SER A 55 -26.98 -20.21 -5.01
C SER A 55 -27.00 -21.56 -5.74
N ARG A 56 -26.71 -21.60 -7.05
CA ARG A 56 -26.57 -22.84 -7.83
C ARG A 56 -25.22 -22.88 -8.53
N GLU A 57 -24.59 -24.05 -8.59
CA GLU A 57 -23.34 -24.21 -9.33
C GLU A 57 -23.54 -24.12 -10.84
N ILE A 58 -24.68 -24.64 -11.33
CA ILE A 58 -25.01 -24.65 -12.75
C ILE A 58 -26.30 -23.85 -13.00
N ARG A 59 -26.27 -22.97 -14.00
CA ARG A 59 -27.44 -22.26 -14.51
C ARG A 59 -27.67 -22.60 -15.97
N GLU A 60 -28.82 -23.18 -16.25
CA GLU A 60 -29.31 -23.41 -17.60
C GLU A 60 -30.19 -22.24 -18.03
N THR A 61 -29.98 -21.75 -19.24
CA THR A 61 -30.68 -20.62 -19.85
C THR A 61 -30.89 -20.87 -21.33
N TYR A 62 -31.87 -20.20 -21.95
CA TYR A 62 -32.25 -20.41 -23.34
C TYR A 62 -32.08 -19.12 -24.13
N TYR A 63 -31.49 -19.22 -25.32
CA TYR A 63 -31.17 -18.10 -26.21
C TYR A 63 -31.53 -18.41 -27.66
N MET A 64 -31.69 -17.36 -28.46
CA MET A 64 -31.86 -17.50 -29.90
C MET A 64 -30.50 -17.74 -30.57
N LYS A 65 -30.47 -18.52 -31.64
CA LYS A 65 -29.27 -18.63 -32.45
C LYS A 65 -28.87 -17.24 -32.99
N ASN A 66 -27.57 -16.97 -33.00
CA ASN A 66 -26.95 -15.71 -33.37
C ASN A 66 -27.28 -14.52 -32.45
N SER A 67 -27.78 -14.77 -31.22
CA SER A 67 -27.97 -13.72 -30.22
C SER A 67 -26.71 -13.48 -29.38
N TYR A 68 -26.64 -12.30 -28.76
CA TYR A 68 -25.72 -12.04 -27.65
C TYR A 68 -26.12 -12.82 -26.39
N LEU A 69 -25.15 -13.03 -25.51
CA LEU A 69 -25.39 -13.55 -24.16
C LEU A 69 -25.45 -12.43 -23.13
N PHE A 70 -26.29 -12.59 -22.13
CA PHE A 70 -26.21 -11.74 -20.94
C PHE A 70 -25.01 -12.16 -20.11
N LYS A 71 -24.09 -11.22 -19.87
CA LYS A 71 -23.05 -11.39 -18.86
C LYS A 71 -23.71 -11.60 -17.50
N PRO A 72 -23.30 -12.62 -16.72
CA PRO A 72 -23.72 -12.77 -15.32
C PRO A 72 -23.22 -11.57 -14.50
N ALA A 73 -24.03 -10.52 -14.41
CA ALA A 73 -23.71 -9.25 -13.75
C ALA A 73 -24.98 -8.51 -13.26
N GLY A 74 -26.14 -9.18 -13.27
CA GLY A 74 -27.42 -8.60 -12.89
C GLY A 74 -27.62 -8.48 -11.38
N THR A 75 -28.80 -7.99 -10.98
CA THR A 75 -29.25 -7.96 -9.58
C THR A 75 -29.79 -9.33 -9.13
N THR A 76 -30.04 -9.53 -7.83
CA THR A 76 -30.38 -10.82 -7.18
C THR A 76 -31.50 -11.64 -7.85
N ASN A 77 -32.39 -11.02 -8.64
CA ASN A 77 -33.48 -11.72 -9.35
C ASN A 77 -33.15 -12.06 -10.82
N MET A 78 -31.96 -11.68 -11.31
CA MET A 78 -31.43 -11.96 -12.64
C MET A 78 -30.20 -12.88 -12.56
N LEU A 79 -29.57 -13.19 -13.69
CA LEU A 79 -28.28 -13.88 -13.70
C LEU A 79 -27.21 -12.98 -13.05
N ILE A 80 -26.88 -13.25 -11.79
CA ILE A 80 -25.86 -12.50 -11.02
C ILE A 80 -24.46 -12.96 -11.35
N GLU A 81 -23.47 -12.12 -11.05
CA GLU A 81 -22.07 -12.54 -11.07
C GLU A 81 -21.88 -13.72 -10.09
N PRO A 82 -21.21 -14.82 -10.53
CA PRO A 82 -20.96 -15.93 -9.64
C PRO A 82 -20.06 -15.49 -8.48
N VAL A 83 -20.20 -16.19 -7.35
CA VAL A 83 -19.34 -16.02 -6.18
C VAL A 83 -18.68 -17.34 -5.80
N LYS A 84 -17.41 -17.28 -5.38
CA LYS A 84 -16.67 -18.40 -4.83
C LYS A 84 -15.77 -17.88 -3.70
N ASP A 85 -15.96 -18.39 -2.49
CA ASP A 85 -15.25 -17.88 -1.32
C ASP A 85 -13.73 -18.00 -1.46
N GLY A 86 -13.03 -16.88 -1.26
CA GLY A 86 -11.57 -16.79 -1.45
C GLY A 86 -11.08 -16.73 -2.90
N TYR A 87 -11.96 -16.55 -3.89
CA TYR A 87 -11.60 -16.43 -5.31
C TYR A 87 -12.26 -15.22 -5.97
N VAL A 88 -11.64 -14.75 -7.05
CA VAL A 88 -12.16 -13.71 -7.94
C VAL A 88 -12.40 -14.32 -9.33
N LEU A 89 -13.50 -13.94 -9.97
CA LEU A 89 -13.85 -14.41 -11.30
C LEU A 89 -12.94 -13.73 -12.34
N ALA A 90 -12.19 -14.52 -13.11
CA ALA A 90 -11.35 -14.02 -14.20
C ALA A 90 -12.05 -13.99 -15.56
N GLY A 91 -13.16 -14.71 -15.71
CA GLY A 91 -13.96 -14.74 -16.93
C GLY A 91 -14.67 -16.07 -17.14
N TRP A 92 -15.25 -16.18 -18.34
CA TRP A 92 -15.99 -17.35 -18.80
C TRP A 92 -15.29 -17.96 -20.01
N TYR A 93 -15.28 -19.28 -20.10
CA TYR A 93 -14.56 -20.01 -21.14
C TYR A 93 -15.44 -21.11 -21.74
N THR A 94 -15.33 -21.37 -23.03
CA THR A 94 -16.12 -22.39 -23.75
C THR A 94 -15.55 -23.80 -23.56
N ALA A 95 -14.30 -23.91 -23.14
CA ALA A 95 -13.63 -25.17 -22.83
C ALA A 95 -12.75 -25.05 -21.59
N LYS A 96 -12.42 -26.21 -21.00
CA LYS A 96 -11.50 -26.36 -19.88
C LYS A 96 -10.77 -27.69 -20.00
N GLU A 97 -9.59 -27.77 -19.39
CA GLU A 97 -8.86 -29.03 -19.20
C GLU A 97 -8.82 -29.37 -17.71
N ASP A 98 -9.11 -30.63 -17.37
CA ASP A 98 -9.12 -31.09 -15.99
C ASP A 98 -7.71 -31.35 -15.48
N ILE A 99 -7.35 -30.73 -14.36
CA ILE A 99 -6.10 -31.00 -13.65
C ILE A 99 -6.40 -32.05 -12.59
N THR A 100 -5.80 -33.23 -12.70
CA THR A 100 -6.00 -34.34 -11.77
C THR A 100 -4.78 -34.61 -10.91
N ASP A 101 -5.00 -35.03 -9.67
CA ASP A 101 -3.93 -35.59 -8.83
C ASP A 101 -3.53 -37.01 -9.27
N SER A 102 -2.56 -37.62 -8.57
CA SER A 102 -2.08 -38.98 -8.83
C SER A 102 -3.14 -40.07 -8.63
N SER A 103 -4.28 -39.75 -8.01
CA SER A 103 -5.42 -40.65 -7.83
C SER A 103 -6.51 -40.49 -8.90
N GLY A 104 -6.33 -39.53 -9.84
CA GLY A 104 -7.30 -39.21 -10.88
C GLY A 104 -8.43 -38.29 -10.40
N LYS A 105 -8.32 -37.71 -9.19
CA LYS A 105 -9.30 -36.74 -8.69
C LYS A 105 -9.01 -35.36 -9.28
N VAL A 106 -10.03 -34.70 -9.81
CA VAL A 106 -9.92 -33.31 -10.29
C VAL A 106 -9.62 -32.39 -9.10
N ILE A 107 -8.51 -31.68 -9.19
CA ILE A 107 -8.01 -30.72 -8.20
C ILE A 107 -8.02 -29.27 -8.72
N GLY A 108 -8.24 -29.09 -10.03
CA GLY A 108 -8.30 -27.77 -10.65
C GLY A 108 -8.63 -27.85 -12.14
N TYR A 109 -8.61 -26.69 -12.78
CA TYR A 109 -8.92 -26.54 -14.20
C TYR A 109 -7.91 -25.59 -14.84
N SER A 110 -7.44 -25.92 -16.05
CA SER A 110 -6.69 -25.01 -16.91
C SER A 110 -7.57 -24.53 -18.07
N PHE A 111 -7.28 -23.32 -18.55
CA PHE A 111 -8.04 -22.63 -19.58
C PHE A 111 -7.08 -22.04 -20.59
N LYS A 112 -7.45 -22.05 -21.88
CA LYS A 112 -6.66 -21.44 -22.94
C LYS A 112 -7.21 -20.06 -23.28
N PRO A 113 -6.37 -19.08 -23.63
CA PRO A 113 -6.84 -17.75 -24.01
C PRO A 113 -7.91 -17.79 -25.11
N GLU A 114 -7.71 -18.61 -26.15
CA GLU A 114 -8.62 -18.74 -27.30
C GLU A 114 -10.02 -19.28 -26.95
N ASP A 115 -10.18 -19.93 -25.80
CA ASP A 115 -11.47 -20.44 -25.33
C ASP A 115 -12.25 -19.38 -24.52
N ARG A 116 -11.68 -18.19 -24.29
CA ARG A 116 -12.34 -17.12 -23.54
C ARG A 116 -13.60 -16.67 -24.29
N TRP A 117 -14.70 -16.52 -23.57
CA TRP A 117 -15.95 -15.99 -24.10
C TRP A 117 -16.00 -14.46 -23.97
N ASP A 118 -16.37 -13.80 -25.06
CA ASP A 118 -16.64 -12.37 -25.11
C ASP A 118 -18.13 -12.05 -25.09
N PHE A 119 -18.59 -11.40 -24.03
CA PHE A 119 -20.00 -10.98 -23.98
C PHE A 119 -20.33 -9.82 -24.92
N ASP A 120 -19.32 -9.07 -25.38
CA ASP A 120 -19.48 -7.88 -26.22
C ASP A 120 -19.34 -8.19 -27.72
N GLU A 121 -18.69 -9.31 -28.07
CA GLU A 121 -18.41 -9.69 -29.47
C GLU A 121 -18.98 -11.06 -29.87
N ASP A 122 -19.07 -12.05 -28.97
CA ASP A 122 -19.44 -13.40 -29.36
C ASP A 122 -20.97 -13.55 -29.52
N ARG A 123 -21.37 -14.58 -30.28
CA ARG A 123 -22.78 -14.93 -30.55
C ARG A 123 -23.02 -16.41 -30.33
N VAL A 124 -24.20 -16.74 -29.81
CA VAL A 124 -24.64 -18.12 -29.62
C VAL A 124 -24.79 -18.82 -30.98
N GLN A 125 -24.07 -19.92 -31.20
CA GLN A 125 -24.18 -20.68 -32.47
C GLN A 125 -24.97 -21.99 -32.35
N GLY A 126 -25.26 -22.41 -31.12
CA GLY A 126 -25.95 -23.65 -30.77
C GLY A 126 -25.89 -23.89 -29.25
N ASP A 127 -26.18 -25.11 -28.83
CA ASP A 127 -26.02 -25.52 -27.44
C ASP A 127 -24.56 -25.40 -27.00
N MET A 128 -24.32 -24.79 -25.83
CA MET A 128 -22.97 -24.58 -25.33
C MET A 128 -22.90 -24.50 -23.81
N THR A 129 -21.70 -24.68 -23.28
CA THR A 129 -21.39 -24.50 -21.86
C THR A 129 -20.29 -23.46 -21.71
N LEU A 130 -20.49 -22.53 -20.78
CA LEU A 130 -19.50 -21.57 -20.33
C LEU A 130 -19.04 -21.96 -18.92
N PHE A 131 -17.73 -22.02 -18.74
CA PHE A 131 -17.05 -22.42 -17.52
C PHE A 131 -16.42 -21.21 -16.84
N ALA A 132 -16.70 -21.01 -15.55
CA ALA A 132 -16.11 -19.92 -14.79
C ALA A 132 -14.62 -20.20 -14.44
N ARG A 133 -13.72 -19.29 -14.81
CA ARG A 133 -12.30 -19.33 -14.39
C ARG A 133 -12.13 -18.55 -13.09
N TRP A 134 -11.66 -19.23 -12.06
CA TRP A 134 -11.44 -18.65 -10.72
C TRP A 134 -9.97 -18.48 -10.41
N ILE A 135 -9.59 -17.29 -9.95
CA ILE A 135 -8.24 -16.98 -9.51
C ILE A 135 -8.25 -16.72 -8.00
N PRO A 136 -7.33 -17.29 -7.20
CA PRO A 136 -7.28 -17.05 -5.77
C PRO A 136 -7.25 -15.55 -5.48
N GLN A 137 -8.07 -15.11 -4.53
CA GLN A 137 -8.05 -13.74 -4.04
C GLN A 137 -6.71 -13.48 -3.37
N GLY A 138 -5.96 -12.52 -3.91
CA GLY A 138 -4.70 -12.05 -3.32
C GLY A 138 -4.89 -11.64 -1.87
N LYS A 139 -3.97 -12.04 -1.00
CA LYS A 139 -3.98 -11.75 0.44
C LYS A 139 -2.61 -11.31 0.90
N VAL A 140 -2.59 -10.40 1.87
CA VAL A 140 -1.39 -10.05 2.63
C VAL A 140 -1.53 -10.53 4.07
N GLU A 141 -0.46 -11.16 4.57
CA GLU A 141 -0.33 -11.63 5.94
C GLU A 141 0.63 -10.70 6.71
N TYR A 142 0.20 -10.24 7.87
CA TYR A 142 1.04 -9.50 8.81
C TYR A 142 1.41 -10.46 9.94
N ILE A 143 2.69 -10.75 10.03
CA ILE A 143 3.24 -11.88 10.79
C ILE A 143 4.08 -11.33 11.92
N ASP A 144 3.89 -11.87 13.12
CA ASP A 144 4.82 -11.67 14.21
C ASP A 144 6.19 -12.25 13.85
N ALA A 145 7.21 -11.41 13.73
CA ALA A 145 8.53 -11.85 13.30
C ALA A 145 9.18 -12.86 14.26
N GLU A 146 8.84 -12.80 15.55
CA GLU A 146 9.45 -13.65 16.57
C GLU A 146 8.78 -15.03 16.63
N THR A 147 7.46 -15.09 16.53
CA THR A 147 6.69 -16.33 16.70
C THR A 147 6.31 -17.00 15.39
N GLY A 148 6.30 -16.26 14.28
CA GLY A 148 5.77 -16.70 12.99
C GLY A 148 4.24 -16.74 12.92
N GLU A 149 3.54 -16.23 13.93
CA GLU A 149 2.08 -16.18 13.97
C GLU A 149 1.52 -15.10 13.03
N VAL A 150 0.50 -15.45 12.23
CA VAL A 150 -0.25 -14.48 11.42
C VAL A 150 -1.19 -13.70 12.35
N LEU A 151 -0.81 -12.48 12.71
CA LEU A 151 -1.58 -11.61 13.61
C LEU A 151 -2.76 -10.94 12.90
N PHE A 152 -2.61 -10.67 11.60
CA PHE A 152 -3.64 -10.03 10.79
C PHE A 152 -3.51 -10.46 9.33
N SER A 153 -4.64 -10.61 8.63
CA SER A 153 -4.65 -10.79 7.18
C SER A 153 -5.79 -10.03 6.54
N LYS A 154 -5.59 -9.62 5.29
CA LYS A 154 -6.63 -8.97 4.50
C LYS A 154 -6.50 -9.31 3.02
N ASN A 155 -7.63 -9.22 2.32
CA ASN A 155 -7.65 -9.28 0.86
C ASN A 155 -6.97 -8.04 0.28
N ILE A 156 -6.15 -8.26 -0.75
CA ILE A 156 -5.53 -7.22 -1.56
C ILE A 156 -6.53 -6.80 -2.63
N THR A 157 -6.84 -5.51 -2.65
CA THR A 157 -7.73 -4.88 -3.63
C THR A 157 -7.17 -3.51 -4.00
N GLU A 158 -7.69 -2.90 -5.06
CA GLU A 158 -7.31 -1.54 -5.46
C GLU A 158 -7.48 -0.51 -4.33
N ASN A 159 -8.57 -0.61 -3.57
CA ASN A 159 -8.88 0.29 -2.45
C ASN A 159 -8.19 -0.13 -1.14
N SER A 160 -7.55 -1.29 -1.10
CA SER A 160 -6.87 -1.82 0.07
C SER A 160 -5.64 -2.61 -0.35
N PRO A 161 -4.61 -1.93 -0.92
CA PRO A 161 -3.35 -2.58 -1.30
C PRO A 161 -2.55 -3.00 -0.07
N VAL A 162 -1.39 -3.60 -0.29
CA VAL A 162 -0.43 -3.85 0.80
C VAL A 162 0.04 -2.51 1.35
N GLN A 163 -0.26 -2.25 2.63
CA GLN A 163 -0.02 -0.96 3.28
C GLN A 163 0.20 -1.14 4.78
N GLU A 164 0.59 -0.08 5.49
CA GLU A 164 0.64 -0.11 6.96
C GLU A 164 -0.73 -0.41 7.57
N LEU A 165 -0.73 -1.10 8.72
CA LEU A 165 -1.95 -1.35 9.47
C LEU A 165 -2.49 -0.04 10.05
N SER A 166 -3.82 0.12 10.02
CA SER A 166 -4.47 1.25 10.68
C SER A 166 -4.22 1.21 12.20
N GLY A 167 -4.30 2.36 12.88
CA GLY A 167 -4.13 2.41 14.34
C GLY A 167 -5.08 1.48 15.10
N ALA A 168 -6.30 1.28 14.59
CA ALA A 168 -7.25 0.32 15.15
C ALA A 168 -6.76 -1.13 14.99
N ALA A 169 -6.27 -1.51 13.80
CA ALA A 169 -5.71 -2.83 13.57
C ALA A 169 -4.46 -3.07 14.43
N GLN A 170 -3.54 -2.10 14.52
CA GLN A 170 -2.36 -2.16 15.38
C GLN A 170 -2.72 -2.35 16.86
N THR A 171 -3.80 -1.72 17.32
CA THR A 171 -4.29 -1.88 18.71
C THR A 171 -4.78 -3.30 18.98
N LEU A 172 -5.44 -3.94 18.01
CA LEU A 172 -5.93 -5.32 18.13
C LEU A 172 -4.79 -6.35 18.23
N ILE A 173 -3.65 -6.05 17.61
CA ILE A 173 -2.48 -6.92 17.58
C ILE A 173 -1.38 -6.45 18.55
N ALA A 174 -1.70 -5.58 19.50
CA ALA A 174 -0.75 -5.06 20.46
C ALA A 174 -0.32 -6.15 21.46
N LYS A 175 0.99 -6.23 21.73
CA LYS A 175 1.57 -7.17 22.69
C LYS A 175 1.78 -6.48 24.05
N LYS A 176 1.24 -7.05 25.12
CA LYS A 176 1.41 -6.50 26.48
C LYS A 176 2.89 -6.49 26.88
N GLY A 177 3.40 -5.32 27.29
CA GLY A 177 4.79 -5.15 27.71
C GLY A 177 5.78 -4.94 26.56
N TYR A 178 5.29 -4.83 25.32
CA TYR A 178 6.09 -4.59 24.14
C TYR A 178 5.60 -3.34 23.40
N THR A 179 6.51 -2.71 22.66
CA THR A 179 6.22 -1.62 21.74
C THR A 179 6.41 -2.09 20.30
N PHE A 180 5.49 -1.72 19.41
CA PHE A 180 5.64 -1.96 17.98
C PHE A 180 6.82 -1.15 17.42
N TYR A 181 7.78 -1.84 16.80
CA TYR A 181 9.00 -1.25 16.26
C TYR A 181 8.85 -0.84 14.80
N GLY A 182 8.36 -1.74 13.95
CA GLY A 182 8.22 -1.48 12.52
C GLY A 182 7.86 -2.70 11.69
N TYR A 183 7.76 -2.48 10.38
CA TYR A 183 7.43 -3.49 9.37
C TYR A 183 8.68 -3.90 8.59
N PHE A 184 8.82 -5.20 8.31
CA PHE A 184 9.98 -5.80 7.65
C PHE A 184 9.56 -6.79 6.57
N SER A 185 10.41 -6.97 5.56
CA SER A 185 10.20 -7.94 4.48
C SER A 185 10.71 -9.34 4.81
N ASP A 186 11.57 -9.46 5.83
CA ASP A 186 12.14 -10.71 6.31
C ASP A 186 11.84 -10.97 7.79
N SER A 187 11.79 -12.25 8.18
CA SER A 187 11.53 -12.66 9.56
C SER A 187 12.66 -12.31 10.54
N SER A 188 13.89 -12.10 10.04
CA SER A 188 15.00 -11.60 10.86
C SER A 188 14.95 -10.09 11.13
N CYS A 189 13.98 -9.38 10.54
CA CYS A 189 13.81 -7.94 10.66
C CYS A 189 15.08 -7.15 10.31
N THR A 190 15.72 -7.51 9.19
CA THR A 190 16.93 -6.85 8.69
C THR A 190 16.65 -5.89 7.54
N ILE A 191 15.52 -6.07 6.84
CA ILE A 191 15.14 -5.29 5.66
C ILE A 191 13.78 -4.65 5.93
N PRO A 192 13.71 -3.33 6.15
CA PRO A 192 12.45 -2.60 6.30
C PRO A 192 11.49 -2.85 5.13
N TYR A 193 10.19 -2.84 5.40
CA TYR A 193 9.18 -3.03 4.37
C TYR A 193 8.83 -1.71 3.67
N GLU A 194 9.17 -1.59 2.38
CA GLU A 194 8.89 -0.41 1.56
C GLU A 194 7.51 -0.51 0.89
N PHE A 195 6.46 -0.04 1.58
CA PHE A 195 5.09 -0.07 1.05
C PHE A 195 4.90 0.71 -0.24
N SER A 196 5.69 1.77 -0.45
CA SER A 196 5.63 2.63 -1.64
C SER A 196 6.03 1.92 -2.93
N GLN A 197 6.80 0.83 -2.84
CA GLN A 197 7.22 0.04 -4.01
C GLN A 197 6.11 -0.90 -4.51
N TYR A 198 5.07 -1.15 -3.70
CA TYR A 198 3.97 -2.00 -4.08
C TYR A 198 2.90 -1.22 -4.86
N ALA A 199 2.70 -1.57 -6.13
CA ALA A 199 1.58 -1.12 -6.94
C ALA A 199 0.63 -2.29 -7.19
N TYR A 200 -0.64 -2.13 -6.85
CA TYR A 200 -1.66 -3.14 -7.12
C TYR A 200 -1.91 -3.25 -8.63
N THR A 201 -2.02 -4.48 -9.13
CA THR A 201 -2.44 -4.78 -10.51
C THR A 201 -3.83 -5.39 -10.47
N PRO A 202 -4.85 -4.86 -11.19
CA PRO A 202 -6.17 -5.46 -11.23
C PRO A 202 -6.16 -6.80 -11.97
N LEU A 203 -7.04 -7.73 -11.55
CA LEU A 203 -7.16 -9.05 -12.19
C LEU A 203 -7.60 -8.94 -13.65
N ILE A 204 -8.60 -8.09 -13.89
CA ILE A 204 -9.20 -7.88 -15.20
C ILE A 204 -9.06 -6.40 -15.56
N PRO A 205 -8.36 -6.08 -16.66
CA PRO A 205 -8.27 -4.71 -17.15
C PRO A 205 -9.63 -4.23 -17.66
N SER A 206 -9.81 -2.92 -17.66
CA SER A 206 -10.98 -2.28 -18.26
C SER A 206 -10.99 -2.49 -19.79
N ASN A 207 -12.19 -2.43 -20.38
CA ASN A 207 -12.29 -2.54 -21.84
C ASN A 207 -11.63 -1.33 -22.52
N GLU A 208 -11.68 -0.15 -21.90
CA GLU A 208 -10.96 1.03 -22.35
C GLU A 208 -9.44 0.80 -22.48
N GLU A 209 -8.80 0.20 -21.47
CA GLU A 209 -7.36 -0.14 -21.50
C GLU A 209 -7.04 -1.16 -22.59
N ILE A 210 -7.90 -2.18 -22.74
CA ILE A 210 -7.74 -3.22 -23.75
C ILE A 210 -7.81 -2.63 -25.17
N TYR A 211 -8.86 -1.87 -25.50
CA TYR A 211 -9.03 -1.32 -26.84
C TYR A 211 -8.04 -0.19 -27.14
N ALA A 212 -7.59 0.57 -26.14
CA ALA A 212 -6.50 1.52 -26.32
C ALA A 212 -5.20 0.80 -26.77
N ARG A 213 -4.86 -0.32 -26.13
CA ARG A 213 -3.70 -1.12 -26.49
C ARG A 213 -3.84 -1.81 -27.85
N LEU A 214 -5.03 -2.34 -28.16
CA LEU A 214 -5.30 -2.93 -29.48
C LEU A 214 -5.20 -1.88 -30.59
N TYR A 215 -5.66 -0.65 -30.35
CA TYR A 215 -5.49 0.46 -31.28
C TYR A 215 -4.02 0.82 -31.52
N GLU A 216 -3.20 0.83 -30.46
CA GLU A 216 -1.76 1.07 -30.58
C GLU A 216 -1.03 -0.03 -31.35
N GLU A 217 -1.40 -1.29 -31.13
CA GLU A 217 -0.76 -2.45 -31.76
C GLU A 217 -1.27 -2.73 -33.19
N PHE A 218 -2.53 -2.39 -33.49
CA PHE A 218 -3.17 -2.60 -34.79
C PHE A 218 -3.82 -1.33 -35.37
N PRO A 219 -3.12 -0.18 -35.46
CA PRO A 219 -3.73 1.09 -35.87
C PRO A 219 -4.38 1.04 -37.26
N GLN A 220 -3.94 0.13 -38.14
CA GLN A 220 -4.50 -0.07 -39.47
C GLN A 220 -5.93 -0.65 -39.48
N PHE A 221 -6.35 -1.32 -38.39
CA PHE A 221 -7.66 -1.96 -38.29
C PHE A 221 -8.65 -1.17 -37.44
N PHE A 222 -8.24 -0.02 -36.91
CA PHE A 222 -9.08 0.78 -36.03
C PHE A 222 -9.19 2.23 -36.52
N LYS A 223 -10.35 2.83 -36.27
CA LYS A 223 -10.60 4.25 -36.46
C LYS A 223 -11.22 4.84 -35.20
N LYS A 224 -10.79 6.03 -34.80
CA LYS A 224 -11.44 6.77 -33.72
C LYS A 224 -12.76 7.34 -34.19
N VAL A 225 -13.82 7.08 -33.43
CA VAL A 225 -15.18 7.55 -33.71
C VAL A 225 -15.77 8.23 -32.48
N GLY A 226 -16.63 9.22 -32.70
CA GLY A 226 -17.49 9.74 -31.64
C GLY A 226 -18.70 8.81 -31.49
N TYR A 227 -19.03 8.43 -30.26
CA TYR A 227 -20.25 7.66 -30.02
C TYR A 227 -21.48 8.50 -30.37
N ILE A 228 -22.34 7.96 -31.23
CA ILE A 228 -23.66 8.51 -31.52
C ILE A 228 -24.67 7.47 -31.03
N GLU A 229 -25.52 7.85 -30.10
CA GLU A 229 -26.59 6.99 -29.60
C GLU A 229 -27.60 6.74 -30.73
N PRO A 230 -27.96 5.48 -31.06
CA PRO A 230 -28.93 5.20 -32.11
C PRO A 230 -30.31 5.78 -31.76
N ASP A 231 -30.99 6.40 -32.73
CA ASP A 231 -32.36 6.88 -32.55
C ASP A 231 -33.31 5.68 -32.32
N GLU A 232 -34.16 5.76 -31.29
CA GLU A 232 -35.08 4.66 -30.87
C GLU A 232 -36.01 4.17 -32.00
N GLN A 233 -36.21 4.98 -33.06
CA GLN A 233 -37.12 4.70 -34.17
C GLN A 233 -36.48 3.96 -35.37
N GLU A 234 -35.15 3.82 -35.44
CA GLU A 234 -34.43 3.09 -36.51
C GLU A 234 -34.18 1.61 -36.21
N SER A 235 -34.70 1.09 -35.08
CA SER A 235 -34.55 -0.30 -34.63
C SER A 235 -35.19 -1.36 -35.55
N ASN A 236 -35.86 -0.95 -36.63
CA ASN A 236 -36.53 -1.81 -37.61
C ASN A 236 -35.77 -1.93 -38.95
N SER A 237 -34.56 -1.38 -39.06
CA SER A 237 -33.71 -1.51 -40.25
C SER A 237 -32.60 -2.54 -40.03
N GLU A 238 -32.38 -3.40 -41.03
CA GLU A 238 -31.51 -4.59 -41.00
C GLU A 238 -30.00 -4.32 -40.81
N SER A 239 -29.56 -3.12 -40.43
CA SER A 239 -28.15 -2.82 -40.15
C SER A 239 -27.90 -2.65 -38.64
N VAL A 240 -27.98 -3.73 -37.88
CA VAL A 240 -27.46 -3.76 -36.51
C VAL A 240 -25.95 -3.63 -36.61
N ASN A 241 -25.38 -2.50 -36.20
CA ASN A 241 -23.93 -2.32 -36.17
C ASN A 241 -23.33 -3.37 -35.19
N PRO A 242 -22.57 -4.37 -35.67
CA PRO A 242 -22.05 -5.44 -34.82
C PRO A 242 -21.03 -4.93 -33.80
N ASP A 243 -20.46 -3.74 -34.01
CA ASP A 243 -19.43 -3.11 -33.20
C ASP A 243 -19.99 -2.01 -32.28
N LEU A 244 -21.31 -1.99 -32.00
CA LEU A 244 -21.96 -0.97 -31.15
C LEU A 244 -21.25 -0.77 -29.80
N TYR A 245 -20.78 -1.86 -29.19
CA TYR A 245 -20.03 -1.82 -27.94
C TYR A 245 -18.67 -1.11 -28.10
N ILE A 246 -17.96 -1.43 -29.17
CA ILE A 246 -16.63 -0.88 -29.48
C ILE A 246 -16.76 0.63 -29.82
N ASN A 247 -17.82 1.01 -30.54
CA ASN A 247 -18.13 2.41 -30.85
C ASN A 247 -18.39 3.25 -29.58
N LYS A 248 -19.01 2.67 -28.55
CA LYS A 248 -19.17 3.34 -27.24
C LYS A 248 -17.83 3.66 -26.58
N LEU A 249 -16.82 2.82 -26.82
CA LEU A 249 -15.45 3.04 -26.36
C LEU A 249 -14.67 4.01 -27.25
N GLY A 250 -15.29 4.53 -28.32
CA GLY A 250 -14.70 5.51 -29.24
C GLY A 250 -13.88 4.90 -30.38
N TYR A 251 -14.05 3.60 -30.64
CA TYR A 251 -13.31 2.86 -31.67
C TYR A 251 -14.27 2.19 -32.66
N GLU A 252 -13.88 2.13 -33.92
CA GLU A 252 -14.55 1.38 -34.99
C GLU A 252 -13.51 0.42 -35.57
N ILE A 253 -13.82 -0.89 -35.63
CA ILE A 253 -12.97 -1.86 -36.34
C ILE A 253 -13.28 -1.74 -37.83
N THR A 254 -12.29 -1.36 -38.63
CA THR A 254 -12.49 -0.99 -40.04
C THR A 254 -12.34 -2.14 -41.02
N THR A 255 -12.07 -3.36 -40.53
CA THR A 255 -11.86 -4.56 -41.36
C THR A 255 -12.99 -5.57 -41.16
N ASP A 256 -13.52 -6.10 -42.26
CA ASP A 256 -14.45 -7.24 -42.26
C ASP A 256 -13.75 -8.55 -42.64
N ASN A 257 -12.42 -8.52 -42.80
CA ASN A 257 -11.65 -9.72 -43.07
C ASN A 257 -11.58 -10.60 -41.82
N GLU A 258 -12.05 -11.84 -41.94
CA GLU A 258 -12.10 -12.81 -40.84
C GLU A 258 -10.72 -13.07 -40.20
N SER A 259 -9.66 -13.17 -41.00
CA SER A 259 -8.30 -13.38 -40.47
C SER A 259 -7.80 -12.18 -39.67
N ASP A 260 -8.13 -10.96 -40.08
CA ASP A 260 -7.72 -9.76 -39.34
C ASP A 260 -8.53 -9.59 -38.06
N ARG A 261 -9.84 -9.87 -38.08
CA ARG A 261 -10.68 -9.91 -36.88
C ARG A 261 -10.20 -10.99 -35.90
N MET A 262 -9.83 -12.18 -36.39
CA MET A 262 -9.22 -13.23 -35.56
C MET A 262 -7.90 -12.80 -34.91
N LYS A 263 -7.04 -12.02 -35.59
CA LYS A 263 -5.80 -11.50 -34.98
C LYS A 263 -6.10 -10.54 -33.83
N ILE A 264 -7.04 -9.62 -34.03
CA ILE A 264 -7.47 -8.67 -32.99
C ILE A 264 -8.04 -9.45 -31.80
N ARG A 265 -8.90 -10.45 -32.08
CA ARG A 265 -9.49 -11.32 -31.07
C ARG A 265 -8.44 -12.07 -30.27
N GLN A 266 -7.55 -12.81 -30.95
CA GLN A 266 -6.49 -13.56 -30.31
C GLN A 266 -5.65 -12.65 -29.41
N ARG A 267 -5.30 -11.46 -29.90
CA ARG A 267 -4.53 -10.52 -29.10
C ARG A 267 -5.29 -10.01 -27.88
N LYS A 268 -6.59 -9.73 -28.00
CA LYS A 268 -7.45 -9.37 -26.87
C LYS A 268 -7.43 -10.45 -25.78
N ASP A 269 -7.54 -11.71 -26.17
CA ASP A 269 -7.50 -12.85 -25.25
C ASP A 269 -6.14 -13.00 -24.56
N GLU A 270 -5.05 -12.84 -25.30
CA GLU A 270 -3.68 -12.81 -24.76
C GLU A 270 -3.49 -11.68 -23.74
N LEU A 271 -4.08 -10.50 -23.96
CA LEU A 271 -3.99 -9.37 -23.03
C LEU A 271 -4.70 -9.68 -21.71
N TYR A 272 -5.88 -10.32 -21.75
CA TYR A 272 -6.56 -10.77 -20.53
C TYR A 272 -5.76 -11.85 -19.79
N ASP A 273 -5.21 -12.85 -20.50
CA ASP A 273 -4.43 -13.90 -19.84
C ASP A 273 -3.13 -13.34 -19.24
N LYS A 274 -2.48 -12.41 -19.93
CA LYS A 274 -1.33 -11.68 -19.37
C LYS A 274 -1.71 -10.94 -18.09
N ALA A 275 -2.82 -10.19 -18.09
CA ALA A 275 -3.26 -9.45 -16.90
C ALA A 275 -3.58 -10.38 -15.71
N ILE A 276 -4.20 -11.53 -15.97
CA ILE A 276 -4.44 -12.56 -14.96
C ILE A 276 -3.11 -13.04 -14.35
N ASN A 277 -2.11 -13.34 -15.18
CA ASN A 277 -0.80 -13.78 -14.71
C ASN A 277 -0.05 -12.68 -13.94
N ASP A 278 -0.12 -11.44 -14.42
CA ASP A 278 0.45 -10.28 -13.73
C ASP A 278 -0.18 -10.11 -12.34
N TYR A 279 -1.51 -10.23 -12.20
CA TYR A 279 -2.22 -10.21 -10.92
C TYR A 279 -1.75 -11.32 -9.97
N ILE A 280 -1.66 -12.56 -10.46
CA ILE A 280 -1.24 -13.71 -9.65
C ILE A 280 0.17 -13.45 -9.09
N ASN A 281 1.09 -12.99 -9.92
CA ASN A 281 2.46 -12.67 -9.49
C ASN A 281 2.50 -11.45 -8.55
N ASN A 282 1.71 -10.41 -8.85
CA ASN A 282 1.62 -9.20 -8.04
C ASN A 282 1.05 -9.48 -6.65
N THR A 283 0.21 -10.51 -6.48
CA THR A 283 -0.49 -10.80 -5.22
C THR A 283 0.00 -12.07 -4.50
N SER A 284 0.90 -12.85 -5.11
CA SER A 284 1.49 -14.04 -4.50
C SER A 284 2.32 -13.71 -3.25
N ASP A 285 2.14 -14.57 -2.24
CA ASP A 285 2.98 -14.72 -1.05
C ASP A 285 3.35 -13.42 -0.34
N LYS A 286 2.39 -12.47 -0.26
CA LYS A 286 2.62 -11.18 0.41
C LYS A 286 2.63 -11.35 1.92
N ARG A 287 3.82 -11.19 2.49
CA ARG A 287 4.08 -11.25 3.94
C ARG A 287 4.77 -9.99 4.40
N VAL A 288 4.31 -9.47 5.52
CA VAL A 288 4.88 -8.32 6.21
C VAL A 288 5.19 -8.75 7.63
N TYR A 289 6.45 -8.71 8.03
CA TYR A 289 6.88 -9.09 9.37
C TYR A 289 6.85 -7.89 10.31
N LEU A 290 6.24 -8.08 11.46
CA LEU A 290 6.04 -7.08 12.50
C LEU A 290 7.09 -7.32 13.58
N LYS A 291 7.97 -6.33 13.80
CA LYS A 291 8.92 -6.35 14.92
C LYS A 291 8.30 -5.68 16.13
N TYR A 292 8.40 -6.34 17.27
CA TYR A 292 8.07 -5.79 18.58
C TYR A 292 9.33 -5.79 19.44
N ILE A 293 9.49 -4.77 20.28
CA ILE A 293 10.57 -4.72 21.27
C ILE A 293 9.99 -4.66 22.67
N GLU A 294 10.61 -5.39 23.59
CA GLU A 294 10.21 -5.40 25.00
C GLU A 294 10.47 -4.04 25.64
N GLY A 295 9.47 -3.51 26.34
CA GLY A 295 9.49 -2.21 26.99
C GLY A 295 8.48 -1.22 26.40
N ASN A 296 8.36 -0.08 27.07
CA ASN A 296 7.50 1.03 26.71
C ASN A 296 8.31 2.14 26.04
N TYR A 297 8.22 2.29 24.72
CA TYR A 297 8.95 3.31 23.98
C TYR A 297 8.00 4.34 23.37
N ALA A 298 8.36 5.62 23.48
CA ALA A 298 7.67 6.67 22.74
C ALA A 298 8.11 6.63 21.27
N ARG A 299 7.15 6.48 20.36
CA ARG A 299 7.41 6.61 18.92
C ARG A 299 7.40 8.08 18.54
N ILE A 300 8.46 8.53 17.87
CA ILE A 300 8.68 9.92 17.46
C ILE A 300 8.66 9.98 15.93
N THR A 301 7.64 10.61 15.38
CA THR A 301 7.38 10.83 13.95
C THR A 301 7.28 12.32 13.62
N ASN A 302 7.23 13.18 14.64
CA ASN A 302 7.26 14.63 14.54
C ASN A 302 7.79 15.24 15.87
N PRO A 303 8.26 16.51 15.86
CA PRO A 303 8.85 17.13 17.04
C PRO A 303 7.92 17.25 18.26
N GLU A 304 6.60 17.40 18.07
CA GLU A 304 5.66 17.58 19.19
C GLU A 304 5.59 16.36 20.11
N GLU A 305 5.98 15.18 19.62
CA GLU A 305 6.01 13.95 20.42
C GLU A 305 7.15 13.92 21.45
N LEU A 306 8.15 14.80 21.30
CA LEU A 306 9.23 15.04 22.27
C LEU A 306 8.94 16.23 23.20
N LYS A 307 7.76 16.85 23.10
CA LYS A 307 7.41 18.02 23.91
C LYS A 307 6.80 17.61 25.24
N THR A 308 7.45 18.02 26.33
CA THR A 308 6.96 17.83 27.70
C THR A 308 7.08 19.14 28.47
N GLY A 309 5.99 19.58 29.11
CA GLY A 309 6.01 20.82 29.91
C GLY A 309 6.39 22.08 29.12
N GLY A 310 6.09 22.12 27.81
CA GLY A 310 6.43 23.23 26.92
C GLY A 310 7.87 23.25 26.42
N LYS A 311 8.68 22.25 26.77
CA LYS A 311 10.06 22.09 26.31
C LYS A 311 10.19 20.85 25.43
N TYR A 312 11.12 20.88 24.49
CA TYR A 312 11.43 19.74 23.62
C TYR A 312 12.71 19.09 24.09
N GLY A 313 12.74 17.76 24.22
CA GLY A 313 13.94 17.05 24.61
C GLY A 313 13.69 15.59 24.98
N PHE A 314 14.78 14.85 25.13
CA PHE A 314 14.76 13.42 25.45
C PHE A 314 14.74 13.21 26.98
N PHE A 315 13.63 13.60 27.61
CA PHE A 315 13.52 13.64 29.08
C PHE A 315 13.25 12.27 29.74
N GLY A 316 13.15 11.18 28.97
CA GLY A 316 12.74 9.87 29.47
C GLY A 316 11.23 9.77 29.74
N THR A 317 10.45 10.66 29.11
CA THR A 317 8.98 10.65 29.15
C THR A 317 8.38 10.76 27.75
N ASP A 318 7.14 10.31 27.60
CA ASP A 318 6.28 10.61 26.45
C ASP A 318 5.71 12.04 26.54
N ARG A 319 4.99 12.47 25.50
CA ARG A 319 4.33 13.79 25.44
C ARG A 319 3.32 14.07 26.58
N ASN A 320 2.84 13.02 27.25
CA ASN A 320 1.91 13.12 28.36
C ASN A 320 2.64 13.17 29.72
N GLY A 321 3.98 13.08 29.72
CA GLY A 321 4.80 13.02 30.92
C GLY A 321 4.92 11.63 31.55
N ASN A 322 4.44 10.57 30.89
CA ASN A 322 4.61 9.20 31.37
C ASN A 322 6.03 8.73 31.12
N THR A 323 6.64 8.03 32.08
CA THR A 323 7.98 7.46 31.90
C THR A 323 8.01 6.44 30.77
N VAL A 324 9.06 6.51 29.95
CA VAL A 324 9.35 5.57 28.86
C VAL A 324 10.75 4.99 29.02
N ASP A 325 10.94 3.78 28.53
CA ASP A 325 12.23 3.09 28.47
C ASP A 325 13.13 3.68 27.37
N GLY A 326 12.57 4.49 26.47
CA GLY A 326 13.29 5.10 25.39
C GLY A 326 12.40 5.65 24.28
N TYR A 327 13.02 5.83 23.12
CA TYR A 327 12.42 6.45 21.95
C TYR A 327 12.67 5.60 20.69
N ILE A 328 11.67 5.52 19.82
CA ILE A 328 11.80 4.95 18.47
C ILE A 328 11.54 6.07 17.48
N ILE A 329 12.54 6.43 16.69
CA ILE A 329 12.40 7.41 15.62
C ILE A 329 11.76 6.71 14.42
N GLY A 330 10.60 7.21 14.00
CA GLY A 330 9.79 6.61 12.95
C GLY A 330 9.83 7.34 11.62
N LYS A 331 10.44 8.54 11.58
CA LYS A 331 10.65 9.41 10.40
C LYS A 331 11.81 10.35 10.67
N ASP A 332 12.32 11.00 9.62
CA ASP A 332 13.17 12.18 9.79
C ASP A 332 12.44 13.26 10.60
N ILE A 333 13.10 13.80 11.63
CA ILE A 333 12.54 14.79 12.54
C ILE A 333 13.30 16.10 12.37
N ASP A 334 12.62 17.13 11.88
CA ASP A 334 13.20 18.46 11.70
C ASP A 334 12.87 19.38 12.88
N PHE A 335 13.93 19.91 13.52
CA PHE A 335 13.82 20.86 14.64
C PHE A 335 14.09 22.31 14.23
N ASP A 336 14.00 22.67 12.94
CA ASP A 336 14.15 24.07 12.54
C ASP A 336 13.15 24.98 13.28
N GLY A 337 13.66 26.09 13.80
CA GLY A 337 12.91 26.99 14.68
C GLY A 337 12.56 26.44 16.09
N ILE A 338 12.90 25.19 16.40
CA ILE A 338 12.64 24.55 17.70
C ILE A 338 13.95 24.46 18.51
N SER A 339 13.94 25.04 19.70
CA SER A 339 15.06 24.87 20.65
C SER A 339 14.87 23.58 21.45
N ILE A 340 15.89 22.73 21.45
CA ILE A 340 15.94 21.53 22.28
C ILE A 340 16.60 21.86 23.61
N GLU A 341 15.96 21.44 24.70
CA GLU A 341 16.50 21.52 26.04
C GLU A 341 17.41 20.31 26.31
N MET A 342 18.57 20.57 26.91
CA MET A 342 19.48 19.53 27.39
C MET A 342 18.77 18.65 28.43
N ALA A 343 18.75 17.34 28.21
CA ALA A 343 18.22 16.39 29.18
C ALA A 343 19.24 16.13 30.30
N GLU A 344 18.84 16.30 31.57
CA GLU A 344 19.78 16.18 32.71
C GLU A 344 20.41 14.78 32.83
N ARG A 345 19.63 13.74 32.59
CA ARG A 345 20.08 12.35 32.70
C ARG A 345 19.23 11.45 31.83
N PHE A 346 19.87 10.62 31.02
CA PHE A 346 19.19 9.63 30.19
C PHE A 346 19.86 8.25 30.31
N LYS A 347 19.02 7.22 30.50
CA LYS A 347 19.42 5.81 30.65
C LYS A 347 18.70 4.88 29.69
N GLY A 348 17.80 5.45 28.88
CA GLY A 348 16.94 4.67 28.00
C GLY A 348 17.66 4.27 26.72
N LYS A 349 16.88 3.78 25.77
CA LYS A 349 17.36 3.46 24.43
C LYS A 349 16.78 4.41 23.38
N ILE A 350 17.56 4.77 22.38
CA ILE A 350 17.08 5.53 21.22
C ILE A 350 17.33 4.67 19.99
N TYR A 351 16.25 4.23 19.37
CA TYR A 351 16.24 3.47 18.14
C TYR A 351 15.97 4.42 16.99
N GLY A 352 17.01 4.82 16.27
CA GLY A 352 16.91 5.77 15.16
C GLY A 352 16.26 5.19 13.92
N ASN A 353 16.32 3.87 13.74
CA ASN A 353 15.73 3.14 12.61
C ASN A 353 16.17 3.68 11.23
N GLY A 354 17.39 4.21 11.16
CA GLY A 354 17.98 4.81 9.96
C GLY A 354 17.55 6.24 9.65
N TYR A 355 16.72 6.86 10.51
CA TYR A 355 16.24 8.22 10.31
C TYR A 355 17.17 9.28 10.92
N SER A 356 16.95 10.53 10.48
CA SER A 356 17.74 11.67 10.93
C SER A 356 16.99 12.59 11.89
N LEU A 357 17.70 13.13 12.88
CA LEU A 357 17.29 14.32 13.64
C LEU A 357 17.99 15.53 13.04
N LYS A 358 17.23 16.45 12.47
CA LYS A 358 17.72 17.57 11.66
C LYS A 358 17.64 18.90 12.39
N ASN A 359 18.57 19.79 12.10
CA ASN A 359 18.55 21.21 12.50
C ASN A 359 18.47 21.44 14.02
N ILE A 360 19.04 20.53 14.81
CA ILE A 360 19.04 20.65 16.28
C ILE A 360 19.84 21.90 16.67
N THR A 361 19.22 22.81 17.42
CA THR A 361 19.92 23.95 18.02
C THR A 361 19.87 23.89 19.54
N ILE A 362 21.05 23.89 20.15
CA ILE A 362 21.26 23.97 21.61
C ILE A 362 21.93 25.30 21.90
N SER A 363 21.23 26.17 22.64
CA SER A 363 21.73 27.49 23.00
C SER A 363 21.91 27.60 24.51
N VAL A 364 23.15 27.86 24.95
CA VAL A 364 23.47 28.06 26.37
C VAL A 364 24.00 29.47 26.55
N ALA A 365 23.31 30.25 27.39
CA ALA A 365 23.68 31.63 27.67
C ALA A 365 23.72 31.91 29.18
N SER A 366 24.64 32.78 29.60
CA SER A 366 24.61 33.37 30.95
C SER A 366 23.67 34.58 30.94
N ARG A 367 22.75 34.66 31.89
CA ARG A 367 21.93 35.86 32.09
C ARG A 367 22.68 36.83 33.01
N LYS A 368 22.40 38.13 32.89
CA LYS A 368 23.08 39.19 33.67
C LYS A 368 22.96 39.04 35.20
N LEU A 369 21.98 38.27 35.68
CA LEU A 369 21.75 38.01 37.10
C LEU A 369 22.28 36.65 37.56
N ASP A 370 22.75 35.81 36.63
CA ASP A 370 23.25 34.48 36.95
C ASP A 370 24.65 34.59 37.56
N ASN A 371 24.82 34.09 38.79
CA ASN A 371 26.15 33.93 39.40
C ASN A 371 26.71 32.54 39.04
N ASP A 372 26.78 32.28 37.74
CA ASP A 372 27.24 31.01 37.19
C ASP A 372 28.68 30.73 37.64
N LYS A 373 28.94 29.51 38.12
CA LYS A 373 30.30 29.05 38.42
C LYS A 373 30.88 28.17 37.32
N SER A 374 30.04 27.72 36.39
CA SER A 374 30.37 26.90 35.24
C SER A 374 29.17 26.79 34.31
N LYS A 375 29.38 26.45 33.04
CA LYS A 375 28.29 26.06 32.12
C LYS A 375 28.55 24.74 31.43
N SER A 376 27.48 24.10 31.01
CA SER A 376 27.49 22.83 30.30
C SER A 376 26.57 22.90 29.09
N ALA A 377 26.96 22.29 27.97
CA ALA A 377 26.13 22.20 26.78
C ALA A 377 26.29 20.84 26.09
N GLY A 378 25.18 20.33 25.58
CA GLY A 378 25.06 19.05 24.90
C GLY A 378 23.61 18.64 24.81
N LEU A 379 23.28 17.62 24.01
CA LEU A 379 21.93 17.07 23.98
C LEU A 379 21.56 16.44 25.33
N PHE A 380 22.54 15.81 25.97
CA PHE A 380 22.43 15.25 27.31
C PHE A 380 23.49 15.85 28.24
N LEU A 381 23.12 16.13 29.48
CA LEU A 381 24.12 16.39 30.52
C LEU A 381 24.80 15.08 30.92
N SER A 382 24.03 14.00 31.08
CA SER A 382 24.56 12.69 31.47
C SER A 382 23.86 11.53 30.72
N LEU A 383 24.65 10.68 30.09
CA LEU A 383 24.25 9.36 29.59
C LEU A 383 24.76 8.28 30.55
N GLU A 384 23.87 7.43 31.05
CA GLU A 384 24.22 6.37 32.00
C GLU A 384 23.61 5.02 31.60
N GLY A 385 24.42 4.14 31.02
CA GLY A 385 23.91 2.86 30.51
C GLY A 385 22.99 3.01 29.30
N ALA A 386 22.98 4.19 28.66
CA ALA A 386 22.13 4.48 27.52
C ALA A 386 22.60 3.72 26.28
N TYR A 387 21.64 3.44 25.39
CA TYR A 387 21.87 2.77 24.11
C TYR A 387 21.31 3.64 22.99
N ILE A 388 22.08 3.92 21.94
CA ILE A 388 21.59 4.63 20.75
C ILE A 388 22.04 3.85 19.53
N GLU A 389 21.10 3.50 18.65
CA GLU A 389 21.42 2.82 17.39
C GLU A 389 20.76 3.45 16.16
N ASP A 390 21.44 3.31 15.02
CA ASP A 390 20.93 3.62 13.67
C ASP A 390 20.32 5.02 13.54
N LEU A 391 21.07 6.05 13.97
CA LEU A 391 20.57 7.43 14.05
C LEU A 391 21.57 8.43 13.46
N THR A 392 21.06 9.34 12.64
CA THR A 392 21.86 10.44 12.08
C THR A 392 21.47 11.77 12.73
N PHE A 393 22.46 12.53 13.19
CA PHE A 393 22.31 13.93 13.59
C PHE A 393 22.74 14.80 12.42
N ASP A 394 21.80 15.48 11.78
CA ASP A 394 22.02 16.29 10.57
C ASP A 394 21.88 17.79 10.91
N ASN A 395 22.92 18.57 10.67
CA ASN A 395 22.98 20.00 11.01
C ASN A 395 22.72 20.30 12.50
N MET A 396 23.54 19.74 13.39
CA MET A 396 23.50 20.03 14.82
C MET A 396 24.33 21.27 15.16
N ASN A 397 23.75 22.19 15.93
CA ASN A 397 24.35 23.48 16.26
C ASN A 397 24.36 23.71 17.79
N ILE A 398 25.55 23.95 18.36
CA ILE A 398 25.73 24.30 19.77
C ILE A 398 26.31 25.71 19.85
N LYS A 399 25.51 26.64 20.41
CA LYS A 399 25.82 28.06 20.47
C LYS A 399 25.96 28.51 21.92
N LEU A 400 27.14 28.99 22.29
CA LEU A 400 27.43 29.50 23.62
C LEU A 400 27.45 31.04 23.64
N ASN A 401 26.82 31.62 24.65
CA ASN A 401 26.90 33.05 24.98
C ASN A 401 27.05 33.21 26.49
N VAL A 402 28.21 32.80 26.99
CA VAL A 402 28.54 32.68 28.40
C VAL A 402 29.42 33.84 28.85
N ASN A 403 29.38 34.17 30.14
CA ASN A 403 30.26 35.20 30.71
C ASN A 403 31.73 34.75 30.67
N SER A 404 32.64 35.72 30.57
CA SER A 404 34.09 35.50 30.74
C SER A 404 34.43 34.96 32.14
N GLY A 405 35.55 34.23 32.25
CA GLY A 405 36.10 33.80 33.53
C GLY A 405 35.37 32.64 34.22
N ILE A 406 34.43 31.97 33.55
CA ILE A 406 33.79 30.74 34.07
C ILE A 406 34.14 29.52 33.19
N PRO A 407 34.39 28.34 33.80
CA PRO A 407 34.68 27.14 33.04
C PRO A 407 33.46 26.63 32.27
N VAL A 408 33.70 26.06 31.09
CA VAL A 408 32.66 25.52 30.22
C VAL A 408 33.01 24.11 29.76
N THR A 409 32.01 23.24 29.73
CA THR A 409 32.17 21.87 29.24
C THR A 409 31.09 21.57 28.20
N VAL A 410 31.51 21.24 26.98
CA VAL A 410 30.63 20.88 25.87
C VAL A 410 30.94 19.48 25.42
N GLY A 411 29.91 18.64 25.30
CA GLY A 411 29.98 17.40 24.54
C GLY A 411 28.73 17.33 23.68
N ALA A 412 28.90 17.25 22.35
CA ALA A 412 27.78 17.50 21.45
C ALA A 412 26.59 16.57 21.72
N LEU A 413 26.86 15.27 21.87
CA LEU A 413 25.87 14.31 22.32
C LEU A 413 25.69 14.37 23.83
N ALA A 414 26.78 14.30 24.61
CA ALA A 414 26.66 14.37 26.07
C ALA A 414 27.86 15.01 26.78
N VAL A 415 27.62 15.75 27.86
CA VAL A 415 28.71 16.23 28.71
C VAL A 415 29.41 15.08 29.44
N GLU A 416 28.65 14.15 30.00
CA GLU A 416 29.18 12.93 30.62
C GLU A 416 28.53 11.68 30.04
N ALA A 417 29.32 10.68 29.66
CA ALA A 417 28.83 9.38 29.20
C ALA A 417 29.48 8.23 29.96
N ASN A 418 28.68 7.39 30.62
CA ASN A 418 29.15 6.27 31.42
C ASN A 418 28.42 4.99 31.04
N ARG A 419 29.15 3.95 30.61
CA ARG A 419 28.57 2.67 30.16
C ARG A 419 27.59 2.83 29.00
N THR A 420 27.80 3.86 28.17
CA THR A 420 26.95 4.18 27.03
C THR A 420 27.40 3.38 25.80
N GLN A 421 26.43 2.94 25.01
CA GLN A 421 26.66 2.21 23.77
C GLN A 421 26.06 2.99 22.61
N LEU A 422 26.88 3.30 21.60
CA LEU A 422 26.45 3.87 20.34
C LEU A 422 26.78 2.89 19.22
N LYS A 423 25.81 2.65 18.33
CA LYS A 423 25.97 1.78 17.17
C LYS A 423 25.41 2.45 15.92
N ASN A 424 26.18 2.58 14.84
CA ASN A 424 25.72 3.21 13.60
C ASN A 424 25.13 4.61 13.83
N VAL A 425 25.86 5.47 14.54
CA VAL A 425 25.45 6.84 14.84
C VAL A 425 26.30 7.82 14.06
N GLN A 426 25.68 8.68 13.27
CA GLN A 426 26.40 9.60 12.37
C GLN A 426 26.12 11.06 12.74
N PHE A 427 27.12 11.92 12.63
CA PHE A 427 26.98 13.37 12.74
C PHE A 427 27.35 14.03 11.42
N ASN A 428 26.35 14.51 10.68
CA ASN A 428 26.54 15.19 9.41
C ASN A 428 26.28 16.69 9.59
N GLY A 429 27.36 17.47 9.68
CA GLY A 429 27.27 18.90 9.96
C GLY A 429 27.05 19.18 11.44
N LEU A 430 28.12 19.11 12.24
CA LEU A 430 28.12 19.58 13.63
C LEU A 430 28.86 20.91 13.71
N THR A 431 28.22 21.94 14.26
CA THR A 431 28.86 23.24 14.53
C THR A 431 28.82 23.55 16.02
N ILE A 432 29.99 23.83 16.61
CA ILE A 432 30.12 24.30 18.01
C ILE A 432 30.78 25.67 18.00
N THR A 433 30.13 26.68 18.58
CA THR A 433 30.68 28.04 18.71
C THR A 433 30.72 28.45 20.18
N THR A 434 31.91 28.68 20.74
CA THR A 434 32.10 29.04 22.17
C THR A 434 31.82 30.52 22.47
N GLY A 435 31.92 31.38 21.45
CA GLY A 435 31.62 32.80 21.56
C GLY A 435 32.71 33.60 22.26
N LYS A 436 32.38 34.82 22.72
CA LYS A 436 33.37 35.78 23.26
C LYS A 436 33.78 35.51 24.71
N GLY A 437 33.03 34.69 25.45
CA GLY A 437 33.37 34.33 26.83
C GLY A 437 34.53 33.33 26.94
N ASP A 438 34.93 32.75 25.81
CA ASP A 438 36.12 31.91 25.66
C ASP A 438 37.32 32.81 25.34
N ASP A 439 37.85 33.46 26.38
CA ASP A 439 38.92 34.46 26.31
C ASP A 439 40.25 33.98 26.91
N GLY A 440 40.28 32.74 27.39
CA GLY A 440 41.45 32.13 28.04
C GLY A 440 41.50 32.31 29.56
N ASP A 441 40.58 33.09 30.17
CA ASP A 441 40.57 33.30 31.62
C ASP A 441 40.04 32.07 32.40
N ALA A 442 39.35 31.15 31.72
CA ALA A 442 38.83 29.92 32.30
C ALA A 442 38.93 28.73 31.34
N VAL A 443 38.82 27.53 31.90
CA VAL A 443 38.98 26.28 31.15
C VAL A 443 37.72 25.97 30.32
N TYR A 444 37.90 25.83 29.01
CA TYR A 444 36.89 25.32 28.08
C TYR A 444 37.28 23.92 27.63
N ILE A 445 36.40 22.94 27.85
CA ILE A 445 36.55 21.57 27.35
C ILE A 445 35.45 21.36 26.31
N ILE A 446 35.82 21.21 25.04
CA ILE A 446 34.90 21.12 23.92
C ILE A 446 35.10 19.77 23.24
N SER A 447 34.04 18.97 23.14
CA SER A 447 34.07 17.70 22.41
C SER A 447 32.95 17.58 21.40
N ASP A 448 33.28 16.98 20.26
CA ASP A 448 32.37 16.62 19.19
C ASP A 448 31.41 15.47 19.54
N LEU A 449 31.66 14.72 20.62
CA LEU A 449 30.79 13.63 21.06
C LEU A 449 30.54 13.68 22.58
N PHE A 450 31.57 13.36 23.38
CA PHE A 450 31.50 13.32 24.84
C PHE A 450 32.63 14.12 25.49
N ALA A 451 32.31 15.03 26.41
CA ALA A 451 33.37 15.78 27.08
C ALA A 451 34.18 14.93 28.06
N LYS A 452 33.52 13.98 28.74
CA LYS A 452 34.13 13.02 29.65
C LYS A 452 33.31 11.73 29.73
N GLY A 453 33.94 10.64 30.13
CA GLY A 453 33.24 9.38 30.27
C GLY A 453 34.14 8.17 30.52
N ARG A 454 33.51 7.02 30.80
CA ARG A 454 34.21 5.74 30.96
C ARG A 454 33.35 4.56 30.56
N ASN A 455 34.02 3.50 30.11
CA ASN A 455 33.42 2.22 29.73
C ASN A 455 32.34 2.36 28.65
N ASN A 456 32.52 3.28 27.71
CA ASN A 456 31.61 3.46 26.57
C ASN A 456 32.04 2.56 25.41
N SER A 457 31.07 2.10 24.62
CA SER A 457 31.29 1.31 23.40
C SER A 457 30.79 2.08 22.19
N LEU A 458 31.65 2.27 21.20
CA LEU A 458 31.34 2.97 19.95
C LEU A 458 31.56 1.98 18.80
N GLU A 459 30.50 1.70 18.05
CA GLU A 459 30.55 0.84 16.86
C GLU A 459 30.02 1.66 15.68
N ASN A 460 30.87 1.96 14.68
CA ASN A 460 30.48 2.75 13.51
C ASN A 460 29.86 4.12 13.90
N VAL A 461 30.64 4.93 14.64
CA VAL A 461 30.23 6.26 15.10
C VAL A 461 31.08 7.31 14.39
N THR A 462 30.49 7.99 13.41
CA THR A 462 31.22 8.83 12.45
C THR A 462 30.78 10.28 12.47
N GLY A 463 31.65 11.15 11.96
CA GLY A 463 31.40 12.58 11.81
C GLY A 463 31.89 13.12 10.48
N ALA A 464 31.03 13.88 9.81
CA ALA A 464 31.35 14.62 8.58
C ALA A 464 31.00 16.11 8.76
N ASN A 465 31.80 17.00 8.18
CA ASN A 465 31.60 18.47 8.22
C ASN A 465 31.52 19.04 9.66
N ILE A 466 32.44 18.60 10.52
CA ILE A 466 32.53 19.05 11.92
C ILE A 466 33.29 20.39 11.99
N ASN A 467 32.64 21.43 12.51
CA ASN A 467 33.19 22.78 12.63
C ASN A 467 33.16 23.25 14.10
N ILE A 468 34.33 23.33 14.74
CA ILE A 468 34.46 23.84 16.11
C ILE A 468 35.17 25.20 16.05
N THR A 469 34.45 26.25 16.42
CA THR A 469 34.97 27.62 16.58
C THR A 469 35.14 27.90 18.07
N ALA A 470 36.38 27.76 18.55
CA ALA A 470 36.78 28.02 19.93
C ALA A 470 38.06 28.87 19.98
N SER A 471 38.41 29.40 21.15
CA SER A 471 39.67 30.10 21.36
C SER A 471 40.86 29.14 21.25
N GLU A 472 42.06 29.70 21.09
CA GLU A 472 43.30 28.92 21.11
C GLU A 472 43.60 28.27 22.48
N PHE A 473 42.91 28.70 23.54
CA PHE A 473 43.06 28.18 24.90
C PHE A 473 42.12 27.01 25.20
N ALA A 474 41.11 26.77 24.35
CA ALA A 474 40.14 25.71 24.54
C ALA A 474 40.76 24.32 24.32
N GLN A 475 40.40 23.37 25.18
CA GLN A 475 40.75 21.96 25.03
C GLN A 475 39.73 21.31 24.09
N ILE A 476 40.13 21.01 22.87
CA ILE A 476 39.27 20.39 21.86
C ILE A 476 39.54 18.89 21.80
N ASN A 477 38.50 18.08 22.02
CA ASN A 477 38.54 16.62 21.99
C ASN A 477 37.69 16.10 20.84
N THR A 478 38.33 15.53 19.83
CA THR A 478 37.67 14.88 18.68
C THR A 478 37.60 13.38 18.92
N MET A 479 36.39 12.83 18.94
CA MET A 479 36.11 11.40 19.15
C MET A 479 35.43 10.76 17.94
N LEU A 480 34.79 11.56 17.07
CA LEU A 480 34.10 11.03 15.90
C LEU A 480 35.13 10.56 14.86
N GLU A 481 34.92 9.35 14.33
CA GLU A 481 35.71 8.87 13.21
C GLU A 481 35.33 9.65 11.95
N VAL A 482 36.32 10.18 11.23
CA VAL A 482 36.08 10.89 9.98
C VAL A 482 35.73 9.87 8.91
N GLU A 483 34.59 10.03 8.24
CA GLU A 483 34.28 9.20 7.07
C GLU A 483 35.35 9.42 5.98
N PRO A 484 35.88 8.34 5.37
CA PRO A 484 36.96 8.42 4.40
C PRO A 484 36.62 9.19 3.12
#